data_AF-A0A231RMN2-F1
#
_entry.id   AF-A0A231RMN2-F1
#
_cell.length_a   1.000
_cell.length_b   1.000
_cell.length_c   1.000
_cell.angle_alpha   90.00
_cell.angle_beta   90.00
_cell.angle_gamma   90.00
#
_symmetry.space_group_name_H-M   'P 1'
#
loop_
_entity.id
_entity.type
_entity.pdbx_description
1 polymer ?
#
loop_
_entity_poly.entity_id
_entity_poly.type
_entity_poly.pdbx_seq_one_letter_code
_entity_poly.pdbx_strand_id
1 'polypeptide(L)' 'MGKVLRMTGVMHRTVANAHKKTSLLSEALNELKDETGIDFYKVITGDEKENKRLKFKHYQEKLLEG' A
#
# COMPACT_ATOMS: atom_id res chain seq x y z
N MET A 1 5.26 -31.93 -29.85
CA MET A 1 5.50 -30.51 -29.52
C MET A 1 4.26 -29.88 -28.86
N GLY A 2 3.86 -30.30 -27.64
CA GLY A 2 2.55 -29.92 -27.06
C GLY A 2 2.56 -29.38 -25.63
N LYS A 3 3.72 -29.28 -24.96
CA LYS A 3 3.81 -28.89 -23.54
C LYS A 3 4.29 -27.45 -23.29
N VAL A 4 4.76 -26.73 -24.31
CA VAL A 4 5.37 -25.39 -24.12
C VAL A 4 4.32 -24.27 -24.12
N LEU A 5 3.18 -24.44 -24.79
CA LEU A 5 2.13 -23.40 -24.90
C LEU A 5 1.30 -23.18 -23.63
N ARG A 6 1.34 -24.08 -22.64
CA ARG A 6 0.53 -23.92 -21.41
C ARG A 6 1.22 -23.15 -20.30
N MET A 7 2.56 -23.08 -20.27
CA MET A 7 3.27 -22.35 -19.19
C MET A 7 3.18 -20.82 -19.34
N THR A 8 3.15 -20.31 -20.56
CA THR A 8 3.05 -18.87 -20.84
C THR A 8 1.70 -18.29 -20.41
N GLY A 9 0.60 -19.02 -20.61
CA GLY A 9 -0.74 -18.57 -20.21
C GLY A 9 -1.01 -18.54 -18.70
N VAL A 10 -0.28 -19.35 -17.92
CA VAL A 10 -0.38 -19.33 -16.45
C VAL A 10 0.43 -18.16 -15.90
N MET A 11 1.69 -17.98 -16.35
CA MET A 11 2.53 -16.84 -15.95
C MET A 11 1.87 -15.49 -16.26
N HIS A 12 1.26 -15.34 -17.44
CA HIS A 12 0.60 -14.08 -17.82
C HIS A 12 -0.59 -13.74 -16.89
N ARG A 13 -1.32 -14.75 -16.40
CA ARG A 13 -2.41 -14.56 -15.44
C ARG A 13 -1.92 -14.19 -14.04
N THR A 14 -0.81 -14.78 -13.57
CA THR A 14 -0.22 -14.44 -12.27
C THR A 14 0.34 -13.02 -12.27
N VAL A 15 1.00 -12.59 -13.35
CA VAL A 15 1.55 -11.24 -13.49
C VAL A 15 0.43 -10.20 -13.56
N ALA A 16 -0.62 -10.43 -14.37
CA ALA A 16 -1.76 -9.51 -14.44
C ALA A 16 -2.50 -9.37 -13.09
N ASN A 17 -2.65 -10.46 -12.35
CA ASN A 17 -3.25 -10.42 -11.01
C ASN A 17 -2.35 -9.72 -9.98
N ALA A 18 -1.03 -9.90 -10.07
CA ALA A 18 -0.09 -9.17 -9.22
C ALA A 18 -0.17 -7.66 -9.49
N HIS A 19 -0.14 -7.23 -10.75
CA HIS A 19 -0.30 -5.81 -11.14
C HIS A 19 -1.61 -5.19 -10.67
N LYS A 20 -2.74 -5.92 -10.78
CA LYS A 20 -4.02 -5.46 -10.23
C LYS A 20 -3.99 -5.28 -8.72
N LYS A 21 -3.34 -6.20 -7.98
CA LYS A 21 -3.21 -6.09 -6.53
C LYS A 21 -2.32 -4.92 -6.10
N THR A 22 -1.24 -4.64 -6.84
CA THR A 22 -0.43 -3.44 -6.59
C THR A 22 -1.21 -2.16 -6.85
N SER A 23 -2.12 -2.15 -7.84
CA SER A 23 -2.99 -0.99 -8.12
C SER A 23 -3.94 -0.71 -6.96
N LEU A 24 -4.62 -1.74 -6.45
CA LEU A 24 -5.59 -1.59 -5.35
C LEU A 24 -4.90 -1.18 -4.03
N LEU A 25 -3.70 -1.71 -3.77
CA LEU A 25 -2.92 -1.30 -2.59
C LEU A 25 -2.51 0.17 -2.70
N SER A 26 -2.05 0.61 -3.87
CA SER A 26 -1.68 2.01 -4.10
C SER A 26 -2.88 2.94 -4.00
N GLU A 27 -4.06 2.55 -4.50
CA GLU A 27 -5.30 3.29 -4.32
C GLU A 27 -5.66 3.42 -2.83
N ALA A 28 -5.66 2.32 -2.08
CA ALA A 28 -5.93 2.36 -0.64
C ALA A 28 -4.94 3.22 0.15
N LEU A 29 -3.65 3.20 -0.20
CA LEU A 29 -2.64 4.05 0.42
C LEU A 29 -2.82 5.53 0.07
N ASN A 30 -3.27 5.84 -1.14
CA ASN A 30 -3.59 7.21 -1.54
C ASN A 30 -4.86 7.71 -0.84
N GLU A 31 -5.92 6.91 -0.76
CA GLU A 31 -7.14 7.24 -0.02
C GLU A 31 -6.82 7.52 1.46
N LEU A 32 -6.05 6.63 2.11
CA LEU A 32 -5.59 6.85 3.49
C LEU A 32 -4.78 8.13 3.64
N LYS A 33 -3.97 8.49 2.63
CA LYS A 33 -3.20 9.74 2.65
C LYS A 33 -4.11 10.96 2.53
N ASP A 34 -5.15 10.91 1.71
CA ASP A 34 -6.11 12.00 1.56
C ASP A 34 -6.97 12.19 2.82
N GLU A 35 -7.38 11.09 3.46
CA GLU A 35 -8.13 11.12 4.72
C GLU A 35 -7.27 11.59 5.90
N THR A 36 -6.05 11.06 6.00
CA THR A 36 -5.24 11.23 7.20
C THR A 36 -4.19 12.33 7.11
N GLY A 37 -3.84 12.76 5.90
CA GLY A 37 -2.70 13.61 5.60
C GLY A 37 -1.34 12.93 5.72
N ILE A 38 -1.29 11.62 5.99
CA ILE A 38 -0.07 10.86 6.27
C ILE A 38 0.27 9.95 5.09
N ASP A 39 1.53 9.98 4.68
CA ASP A 39 2.03 9.11 3.62
C ASP A 39 2.47 7.75 4.21
N PHE A 40 1.54 6.80 4.27
CA PHE A 40 1.79 5.48 4.85
C PHE A 40 2.84 4.66 4.10
N TYR A 41 3.00 4.89 2.79
CA TYR A 41 4.09 4.27 2.04
C TYR A 41 5.45 4.70 2.61
N LYS A 42 5.62 6.00 2.87
CA LYS A 42 6.83 6.55 3.48
C LYS A 42 7.06 6.05 4.90
N VAL A 43 5.99 5.93 5.69
CA VAL A 43 6.03 5.32 7.03
C VAL A 43 6.59 3.90 6.96
N ILE A 44 6.07 3.07 6.05
CA ILE A 44 6.51 1.67 5.87
C ILE A 44 7.97 1.61 5.40
N THR A 45 8.39 2.51 4.51
CA THR A 45 9.79 2.58 4.05
C THR A 45 10.76 3.17 5.08
N GLY A 46 10.27 3.62 6.23
CA GLY A 46 11.11 4.10 7.34
C GLY A 46 11.43 5.60 7.33
N ASP A 47 10.64 6.43 6.64
CA ASP A 47 10.82 7.89 6.67
C ASP A 47 10.59 8.43 8.10
N GLU A 48 11.61 9.05 8.69
CA GLU A 48 11.55 9.53 10.07
C GLU A 48 10.56 10.68 10.27
N LYS A 49 10.38 11.53 9.25
CA LYS A 49 9.52 12.71 9.32
C LYS A 49 8.05 12.30 9.31
N GLU A 50 7.68 11.37 8.43
CA GLU A 50 6.32 10.82 8.38
C GLU A 50 6.01 9.97 9.61
N ASN A 51 6.98 9.20 10.12
CA ASN A 51 6.82 8.49 11.39
C ASN A 51 6.56 9.42 12.58
N LYS A 52 7.24 10.58 12.65
CA LYS A 52 6.95 11.60 13.68
C LYS A 52 5.55 12.18 13.53
N ARG A 53 5.10 12.45 12.29
CA ARG A 53 3.73 12.91 12.02
C ARG A 53 2.67 11.91 12.46
N LEU A 54 2.86 10.63 12.15
CA LEU A 54 1.95 9.57 12.59
C LEU A 54 1.86 9.49 14.12
N LYS A 55 3.00 9.52 14.82
CA LYS A 55 3.03 9.52 16.29
C LYS A 55 2.32 10.74 16.89
N PHE A 56 2.52 11.92 16.30
CA PHE A 56 1.88 13.13 16.76
C PHE A 56 0.37 13.10 16.57
N LYS A 57 -0.10 12.64 15.40
CA LYS A 57 -1.53 12.49 15.13
C LYS A 57 -2.19 11.52 16.13
N HIS A 58 -1.57 10.36 16.35
CA HIS A 58 -2.05 9.38 17.33
C HIS A 58 -2.08 9.96 18.76
N TYR A 59 -1.12 10.81 19.10
CA TYR A 59 -1.11 11.50 20.38
C TYR A 59 -2.26 12.51 20.49
N GLN A 60 -2.55 13.27 19.43
CA GLN A 60 -3.69 14.20 19.40
C GLN A 60 -5.03 13.48 19.54
N GLU A 61 -5.21 12.34 18.86
CA GLU A 61 -6.42 11.51 18.97
C GLU A 61 -6.62 11.03 20.41
N LYS A 62 -5.57 10.52 21.07
CA LYS A 62 -5.62 10.10 22.48
C LYS A 62 -5.90 11.22 23.46
N LEU A 63 -5.50 12.45 23.16
CA LEU A 63 -5.79 13.61 23.99
C LEU A 63 -7.23 14.10 23.83
N LEU A 64 -7.87 13.83 22.69
CA LEU A 64 -9.25 14.23 22.41
C LEU A 64 -10.28 13.18 22.83
N GLU A 65 -9.88 11.91 22.93
CA GLU A 65 -10.73 10.81 23.42
C GLU A 65 -10.78 10.70 24.96
N GLY A 66 -9.90 11.39 25.69
CA GLY A 66 -9.87 11.43 27.16
C GLY A 66 -10.43 12.72 27.74
#